data_AF-A0A8T0Q068-F1
#
_entry.id   AF-A0A8T0Q068-F1
#
_cell.length_a   1.000
_cell.length_b   1.000
_cell.length_c   1.000
_cell.angle_alpha   90.00
_cell.angle_beta   90.00
_cell.angle_gamma   90.00
#
_symmetry.space_group_name_H-M   'P 1'
#
loop_
_entity.id
_entity.type
_entity.pdbx_description
1 polymer ?
#
loop_
_entity_poly.entity_id
_entity_poly.type
_entity_poly.pdbx_seq_one_letter_code
_entity_poly.pdbx_strand_id
1 'polypeptide(L)'
;MVVLYDSLQLAHKCILNSFYGYVMRKGARWYSMEMAGVVTYTGAKIIQNARLLVEKIGRPLELDTDGIWCVLPGSFPENFTFKTEAAKKLTVSYPCVMLNVDVARNNTNDQYQTLKDPVNKLYTTHSECSIEFEVDGPYKITFCRPHHAVMSRGHGVAKLYFNCGQCGAALSDGAFSCDKTFSMEESCRCLLCCTCTKYHENHFKHDVY
;
A
#
# COMPACT_ATOMS: atom_id res chain seq x y z
N MET A 1 -19.82 6.35 17.95
CA MET A 1 -19.23 5.00 18.11
C MET A 1 -18.05 4.80 17.14
N VAL A 2 -18.18 5.17 15.86
CA VAL A 2 -17.08 5.16 14.85
C VAL A 2 -15.79 5.84 15.35
N VAL A 3 -15.87 7.12 15.76
CA VAL A 3 -14.70 7.88 16.26
C VAL A 3 -13.99 7.21 17.45
N LEU A 4 -14.73 6.55 18.34
CA LEU A 4 -14.16 5.84 19.48
C LEU A 4 -13.37 4.61 19.03
N TYR A 5 -13.94 3.81 18.12
CA TYR A 5 -13.28 2.62 17.60
C TYR A 5 -12.06 2.97 16.74
N ASP A 6 -12.16 4.00 15.90
CA ASP A 6 -11.02 4.46 15.10
C ASP A 6 -9.89 4.93 16.00
N SER A 7 -10.22 5.70 17.05
CA SER A 7 -9.24 6.16 18.05
C SER A 7 -8.60 4.99 18.80
N LEU A 8 -9.38 3.98 19.19
CA LEU A 8 -8.88 2.78 19.86
C LEU A 8 -7.98 1.97 18.93
N GLN A 9 -8.36 1.77 17.67
CA GLN A 9 -7.56 1.06 16.69
C GLN A 9 -6.23 1.79 16.45
N LEU A 10 -6.25 3.12 16.30
CA LEU A 10 -5.06 3.93 16.12
C LEU A 10 -4.12 3.85 17.34
N ALA A 11 -4.69 3.88 18.55
CA ALA A 11 -3.92 3.75 19.78
C ALA A 11 -3.21 2.39 19.87
N HIS A 12 -3.91 1.30 19.56
CA HIS A 12 -3.30 -0.04 19.54
C HIS A 12 -2.27 -0.17 18.42
N LYS A 13 -2.48 0.45 17.25
CA LYS A 13 -1.50 0.50 16.16
C LYS A 13 -0.18 1.16 16.60
N CYS A 14 -0.26 2.26 17.33
CA CYS A 14 0.94 2.91 17.89
C CYS A 14 1.70 2.01 18.86
N ILE A 15 0.99 1.27 19.72
CA ILE A 15 1.60 0.32 20.67
C ILE A 15 2.27 -0.83 19.90
N LEU A 16 1.57 -1.43 18.93
CA LEU A 16 2.10 -2.51 18.10
C LEU A 16 3.39 -2.10 17.38
N ASN A 17 3.37 -0.96 16.70
CA ASN A 17 4.56 -0.44 16.00
C ASN A 17 5.70 -0.09 16.97
N SER A 18 5.37 0.30 18.21
CA SER A 18 6.36 0.60 19.24
C SER A 18 7.10 -0.64 19.74
N PHE A 19 6.52 -1.85 19.67
CA PHE A 19 7.24 -3.09 20.02
C PHE A 19 8.43 -3.32 19.10
N TYR A 20 8.25 -3.11 17.79
CA TYR A 20 9.34 -3.18 16.83
C TYR A 20 10.38 -2.07 17.08
N GLY A 21 9.96 -0.83 17.35
CA GLY A 21 10.90 0.26 17.68
C GLY A 21 11.64 0.06 19.00
N TYR A 22 11.03 -0.62 19.96
CA TYR A 22 11.56 -0.81 21.31
C TYR A 22 12.86 -1.62 21.33
N VAL A 23 13.01 -2.62 20.46
CA VAL A 23 14.18 -3.51 20.47
C VAL A 23 15.47 -2.80 20.04
N MET A 24 15.36 -1.60 19.46
CA MET A 24 16.49 -0.72 19.11
C MET A 24 16.64 0.48 20.05
N ARG A 25 15.80 0.60 21.09
CA ARG A 25 15.87 1.72 22.04
C ARG A 25 17.06 1.56 22.98
N LYS A 26 17.85 2.63 23.14
CA LYS A 26 18.94 2.69 24.12
C LYS A 26 18.40 2.43 25.53
N GLY A 27 18.99 1.49 26.25
CA GLY A 27 18.57 1.09 27.61
C GLY A 27 17.34 0.17 27.65
N ALA A 28 16.89 -0.37 26.50
CA ALA A 28 15.87 -1.41 26.48
C ALA A 28 16.37 -2.69 27.16
N ARG A 29 15.48 -3.36 27.91
CA ARG A 29 15.79 -4.64 28.56
C ARG A 29 15.97 -5.77 27.54
N TRP A 30 15.25 -5.69 26.42
CA TRP A 30 15.31 -6.62 25.30
C TRP A 30 15.83 -5.91 24.05
N TYR A 31 17.04 -5.37 24.13
CA TYR A 31 17.71 -4.78 22.98
C TYR A 31 18.27 -5.88 22.05
N SER A 32 17.91 -5.84 20.76
CA SER A 32 18.49 -6.70 19.72
C SER A 32 18.47 -6.01 18.37
N MET A 33 19.67 -5.78 17.83
CA MET A 33 19.84 -5.19 16.50
C MET A 33 19.52 -6.19 15.39
N GLU A 34 19.82 -7.46 15.64
CA GLU A 34 19.61 -8.58 14.73
C GLU A 34 18.12 -8.78 14.49
N MET A 35 17.30 -8.78 15.55
CA MET A 35 15.85 -8.90 15.41
C MET A 35 15.29 -7.76 14.55
N ALA A 36 15.66 -6.52 14.83
CA ALA A 36 15.21 -5.36 14.04
C ALA A 36 15.67 -5.46 12.57
N GLY A 37 16.91 -5.90 12.33
CA GLY A 37 17.46 -6.13 11.00
C GLY A 37 16.68 -7.20 10.22
N VAL A 38 16.33 -8.32 10.86
CA VAL A 38 15.55 -9.40 10.23
C VAL A 38 14.15 -8.92 9.86
N VAL A 39 13.46 -8.18 10.75
CA VAL A 39 12.12 -7.65 10.47
C VAL A 39 12.15 -6.68 9.28
N THR A 40 13.07 -5.72 9.28
CA THR A 40 13.18 -4.74 8.19
C THR A 40 13.56 -5.36 6.86
N TYR A 41 14.52 -6.29 6.86
CA TYR A 41 14.93 -6.99 5.65
C TYR A 41 13.78 -7.82 5.08
N THR A 42 13.05 -8.54 5.95
CA THR A 42 11.92 -9.38 5.52
C THR A 42 10.78 -8.52 4.97
N GLY A 43 10.42 -7.42 5.65
CA GLY A 43 9.42 -6.47 5.17
C GLY A 43 9.79 -5.85 3.82
N ALA A 44 11.05 -5.42 3.67
CA ALA A 44 11.55 -4.89 2.40
C ALA A 44 11.47 -5.93 1.27
N LYS A 45 11.74 -7.21 1.56
CA LYS A 45 11.65 -8.27 0.57
C LYS A 45 10.21 -8.57 0.15
N ILE A 46 9.27 -8.56 1.10
CA ILE A 46 7.84 -8.75 0.83
C ILE A 46 7.31 -7.66 -0.10
N ILE A 47 7.58 -6.40 0.23
CA ILE A 47 7.07 -5.26 -0.57
C ILE A 47 7.73 -5.19 -1.96
N GLN A 48 9.02 -5.58 -2.07
CA GLN A 48 9.70 -5.67 -3.36
C GLN A 48 9.11 -6.77 -4.24
N ASN A 49 8.80 -7.95 -3.68
CA ASN A 49 8.15 -9.03 -4.41
C ASN A 49 6.75 -8.61 -4.90
N ALA A 50 5.96 -7.99 -4.02
CA ALA A 50 4.65 -7.45 -4.37
C ALA A 50 4.74 -6.42 -5.50
N ARG A 51 5.72 -5.50 -5.45
CA ARG A 51 5.98 -4.53 -6.53
C ARG A 51 6.28 -5.22 -7.86
N LEU A 52 7.16 -6.23 -7.86
CA LEU A 52 7.52 -6.96 -9.08
C LEU A 52 6.31 -7.66 -9.70
N LEU A 53 5.37 -8.15 -8.87
CA LEU A 53 4.12 -8.71 -9.36
C LEU A 53 3.22 -7.62 -9.95
N VAL A 54 3.05 -6.50 -9.24
CA VAL A 54 2.26 -5.35 -9.68
C VAL A 54 2.78 -4.73 -10.98
N GLU A 55 4.10 -4.65 -11.18
CA GLU A 55 4.72 -4.15 -12.43
C GLU A 55 4.38 -4.99 -13.66
N LYS A 56 4.06 -6.29 -13.49
CA LYS A 56 3.69 -7.17 -14.59
C LYS A 56 2.23 -7.01 -15.01
N ILE A 57 1.36 -6.59 -14.08
CA ILE A 57 -0.09 -6.47 -14.29
C ILE A 57 -0.55 -5.03 -14.51
N GLY A 58 0.19 -4.05 -13.99
CA GLY A 58 -0.17 -2.64 -13.98
C GLY A 58 1.06 -1.75 -13.82
N ARG A 59 0.88 -0.58 -13.21
CA ARG A 59 2.00 0.35 -12.94
C ARG A 59 2.04 0.74 -11.46
N PRO A 60 3.12 0.44 -10.72
CA PRO A 60 3.33 1.03 -9.40
C PRO A 60 3.66 2.52 -9.54
N LEU A 61 3.20 3.31 -8.58
CA LEU A 61 3.39 4.76 -8.50
C LEU A 61 4.33 5.11 -7.37
N GLU A 62 4.03 4.56 -6.18
CA GLU A 62 4.77 4.79 -4.95
C GLU A 62 4.84 3.49 -4.16
N LEU A 63 5.94 3.32 -3.44
CA LEU A 63 6.17 2.23 -2.54
C LEU A 63 6.73 2.82 -1.25
N ASP A 64 6.03 2.63 -0.15
CA ASP A 64 6.45 3.05 1.17
C ASP A 64 6.30 1.88 2.13
N THR A 65 7.39 1.48 2.79
CA THR A 65 7.50 0.49 3.88
C THR A 65 6.70 -0.82 3.73
N ASP A 66 5.36 -0.75 3.79
CA ASP A 66 4.38 -1.84 3.76
C ASP A 66 3.21 -1.59 2.77
N GLY A 67 3.18 -0.46 2.05
CA GLY A 67 2.14 -0.09 1.08
C GLY A 67 2.66 0.15 -0.34
N ILE A 68 1.83 -0.18 -1.33
CA ILE A 68 2.08 0.09 -2.75
C ILE A 68 0.88 0.84 -3.32
N TRP A 69 1.13 2.04 -3.84
CA TRP A 69 0.18 2.73 -4.69
C TRP A 69 0.38 2.27 -6.12
N CYS A 70 -0.68 1.78 -6.77
CA CYS A 70 -0.60 1.30 -8.14
C CYS A 70 -1.86 1.61 -8.94
N VAL A 71 -1.69 1.64 -10.26
CA VAL A 71 -2.80 1.65 -11.22
C VAL A 71 -2.88 0.30 -11.90
N LEU A 72 -4.06 -0.30 -11.86
CA LEU A 72 -4.39 -1.52 -12.57
C LEU A 72 -5.30 -1.19 -13.78
N PRO A 73 -5.29 -2.01 -14.85
CA PRO A 73 -6.20 -1.82 -15.97
C PRO A 73 -7.67 -1.86 -15.52
N GLY A 74 -8.54 -1.05 -16.13
CA GLY A 74 -9.98 -1.05 -15.78
C GLY A 74 -10.72 -2.36 -16.11
N SER A 75 -10.11 -3.23 -16.93
CA SER A 75 -10.61 -4.59 -17.18
C SER A 75 -10.09 -5.63 -16.19
N PHE A 76 -9.24 -5.24 -15.24
CA PHE A 76 -8.68 -6.15 -14.26
C PHE A 76 -9.75 -6.56 -13.23
N PRO A 77 -9.81 -7.84 -12.83
CA PRO A 77 -10.80 -8.31 -11.85
C PRO A 77 -10.58 -7.68 -10.48
N GLU A 78 -11.62 -7.03 -9.94
CA GLU A 78 -11.59 -6.41 -8.60
C GLU A 78 -12.26 -7.32 -7.55
N ASN A 79 -13.58 -7.22 -7.39
CA ASN A 79 -14.30 -7.86 -6.29
C ASN A 79 -15.23 -8.96 -6.80
N PHE A 80 -15.14 -10.14 -6.19
CA PHE A 80 -16.04 -11.26 -6.41
C PHE A 80 -16.85 -11.56 -5.15
N THR A 81 -18.15 -11.79 -5.31
CA THR A 81 -19.04 -12.15 -4.19
C THR A 81 -19.48 -13.59 -4.31
N PHE A 82 -19.00 -14.44 -3.41
CA PHE A 82 -19.38 -15.84 -3.32
C PHE A 82 -20.63 -16.02 -2.45
N LYS A 83 -21.54 -16.89 -2.89
CA LYS A 83 -22.69 -17.34 -2.10
C LYS A 83 -22.30 -18.66 -1.43
N THR A 84 -22.22 -18.66 -0.10
CA THR A 84 -21.99 -19.89 0.67
C THR A 84 -23.31 -20.65 0.89
N GLU A 85 -23.23 -21.95 1.16
CA GLU A 85 -24.40 -22.79 1.50
C GLU A 85 -25.15 -22.25 2.72
N ALA A 86 -24.44 -21.59 3.64
CA ALA A 86 -25.00 -20.89 4.80
C ALA A 86 -25.65 -19.53 4.47
N ALA A 87 -25.88 -19.22 3.19
CA ALA A 87 -26.44 -17.96 2.67
C ALA A 87 -25.66 -16.67 3.05
N LYS A 88 -24.45 -16.80 3.61
CA LYS A 88 -23.57 -15.66 3.91
C LYS A 88 -22.83 -15.24 2.64
N LYS A 89 -22.87 -13.94 2.34
CA LYS A 89 -22.10 -13.35 1.23
C LYS A 89 -20.65 -13.16 1.68
N LEU A 90 -19.72 -13.71 0.92
CA LEU A 90 -18.29 -13.48 1.11
C LEU A 90 -17.77 -12.68 -0.07
N THR A 91 -17.36 -11.43 0.19
CA THR A 91 -16.73 -10.57 -0.81
C THR A 91 -15.23 -10.74 -0.74
N VAL A 92 -14.60 -10.99 -1.89
CA VAL A 92 -13.17 -11.21 -2.02
C VAL A 92 -12.61 -10.24 -3.04
N SER A 93 -11.58 -9.48 -2.64
CA SER A 93 -10.79 -8.66 -3.55
C SER A 93 -9.71 -9.54 -4.19
N TYR A 94 -9.79 -9.73 -5.50
CA TYR A 94 -8.83 -10.54 -6.25
C TYR A 94 -7.40 -9.98 -6.21
N PRO A 95 -7.15 -8.65 -6.37
CA PRO A 95 -5.81 -8.09 -6.21
C PRO A 95 -5.21 -8.38 -4.82
N CYS A 96 -6.05 -8.29 -3.77
CA CYS A 96 -5.66 -8.56 -2.40
C CYS A 96 -5.27 -10.04 -2.20
N VAL A 97 -6.16 -10.96 -2.59
CA VAL A 97 -5.92 -12.41 -2.44
C VAL A 97 -4.73 -12.87 -3.28
N MET A 98 -4.56 -12.32 -4.48
CA MET A 98 -3.41 -12.62 -5.33
C MET A 98 -2.09 -12.31 -4.60
N LEU A 99 -1.99 -11.15 -3.95
CA LEU A 99 -0.81 -10.77 -3.17
C LEU A 99 -0.66 -11.64 -1.92
N ASN A 100 -1.75 -11.91 -1.19
CA ASN A 100 -1.71 -12.72 0.04
C ASN A 100 -1.29 -14.17 -0.22
N VAL A 101 -1.68 -14.74 -1.36
CA VAL A 101 -1.22 -16.07 -1.78
C VAL A 101 0.28 -16.08 -2.09
N ASP A 102 0.81 -15.03 -2.72
CA ASP A 102 2.24 -14.93 -2.98
C ASP A 102 3.05 -14.77 -1.68
N VAL A 103 2.56 -13.95 -0.74
CA VAL A 103 3.17 -13.81 0.60
C VAL A 103 3.15 -15.14 1.34
N ALA A 104 1.99 -15.81 1.42
CA ALA A 104 1.89 -17.09 2.11
C ALA A 104 2.85 -18.14 1.53
N ARG A 105 3.02 -18.19 0.21
CA ARG A 105 3.95 -19.15 -0.41
C ARG A 105 5.42 -18.87 -0.11
N ASN A 106 5.80 -17.60 -0.02
CA ASN A 106 7.20 -17.20 0.12
C ASN A 106 7.63 -16.93 1.58
N ASN A 107 6.68 -16.72 2.49
CA ASN A 107 6.93 -16.21 3.84
C ASN A 107 6.24 -17.02 4.95
N THR A 108 5.65 -18.18 4.66
CA THR A 108 5.14 -19.07 5.71
C THR A 108 6.29 -19.69 6.50
N ASN A 109 6.18 -19.67 7.83
CA ASN A 109 7.12 -20.34 8.72
C ASN A 109 6.61 -21.74 9.06
N ASP A 110 7.13 -22.76 8.36
CA ASP A 110 6.80 -24.17 8.59
C ASP A 110 7.48 -24.77 9.84
N GLN A 111 8.33 -23.99 10.52
CA GLN A 111 9.12 -24.42 11.68
C GLN A 111 8.60 -23.83 12.99
N TYR A 112 7.39 -23.26 13.00
CA TYR A 112 6.85 -22.61 14.19
C TYR A 112 6.49 -23.66 15.27
N GLN A 113 7.10 -23.53 16.46
CA GLN A 113 6.92 -24.47 17.57
C GLN A 113 6.12 -23.85 18.70
N THR A 114 5.12 -24.57 19.19
CA THR A 114 4.34 -24.20 20.38
C THR A 114 4.43 -25.29 21.43
N LEU A 115 4.59 -24.88 22.69
CA LEU A 115 4.61 -25.77 23.84
C LEU A 115 3.19 -26.32 24.08
N LYS A 116 3.01 -27.62 23.86
CA LYS A 116 1.73 -28.32 24.07
C LYS A 116 1.62 -28.90 25.48
N ASP A 117 2.73 -29.41 26.02
CA ASP A 117 2.77 -29.97 27.37
C ASP A 117 3.95 -29.36 28.15
N PRO A 118 3.69 -28.48 29.14
CA PRO A 118 4.73 -27.87 29.96
C PRO A 118 5.48 -28.84 30.87
N VAL A 119 4.84 -29.94 31.29
CA VAL A 119 5.44 -30.89 32.23
C VAL A 119 6.42 -31.80 31.50
N ASN A 120 5.99 -32.36 30.38
CA ASN A 120 6.80 -33.25 29.54
C ASN A 120 7.68 -32.49 28.52
N LYS A 121 7.58 -31.15 28.48
CA LYS A 121 8.27 -30.26 27.52
C LYS A 121 8.04 -30.68 26.07
N LEU A 122 6.80 -31.06 25.74
CA LEU A 122 6.44 -31.48 24.39
C LEU A 122 6.06 -30.27 23.54
N TYR A 123 6.70 -30.17 22.38
CA TYR A 123 6.47 -29.11 21.40
C TYR A 123 5.78 -29.68 20.16
N THR A 124 4.84 -28.93 19.60
CA THR A 124 4.22 -29.21 18.31
C THR A 124 4.66 -28.19 17.29
N THR A 125 5.12 -28.67 16.13
CA THR A 125 5.46 -27.83 14.98
C THR A 125 4.25 -27.66 14.09
N HIS A 126 4.00 -26.45 13.61
CA HIS A 126 2.98 -26.12 12.62
C HIS A 126 3.45 -24.99 11.72
N SER A 127 2.79 -24.84 10.57
CA SER A 127 3.01 -23.73 9.65
C SER A 127 2.23 -22.51 10.10
N GLU A 128 2.91 -21.37 10.26
CA GLU A 128 2.31 -20.10 10.69
C GLU A 128 2.65 -18.98 9.70
N CYS A 129 1.64 -18.22 9.26
CA CYS A 129 1.81 -17.00 8.48
C CYS A 129 0.64 -16.05 8.78
N SER A 130 0.93 -14.89 9.35
CA SER A 130 -0.06 -13.87 9.71
C SER A 130 0.15 -12.56 8.93
N ILE A 131 0.81 -12.63 7.78
CA ILE A 131 1.14 -11.46 6.96
C ILE A 131 0.10 -11.35 5.85
N GLU A 132 -0.67 -10.27 5.89
CA GLU A 132 -1.77 -10.03 4.96
C GLU A 132 -1.70 -8.59 4.44
N PHE A 133 -1.85 -8.44 3.14
CA PHE A 133 -2.23 -7.18 2.52
C PHE A 133 -3.72 -6.95 2.71
N GLU A 134 -4.06 -5.68 2.82
CA GLU A 134 -5.42 -5.17 2.70
C GLU A 134 -5.44 -4.21 1.51
N VAL A 135 -6.55 -4.20 0.77
CA VAL A 135 -6.74 -3.27 -0.34
C VAL A 135 -7.70 -2.19 0.12
N ASP A 136 -7.23 -0.94 0.06
CA ASP A 136 -8.07 0.24 0.19
C ASP A 136 -8.23 0.88 -1.20
N GLY A 137 -9.48 1.08 -1.64
CA GLY A 137 -9.84 1.46 -3.01
C GLY A 137 -11.05 0.69 -3.58
N PRO A 138 -11.41 0.88 -4.86
CA PRO A 138 -10.74 1.71 -5.86
C PRO A 138 -10.94 3.21 -5.62
N TYR A 139 -9.86 3.97 -5.78
CA TYR A 139 -9.85 5.41 -5.63
C TYR A 139 -10.02 6.13 -6.98
N LYS A 140 -10.72 7.25 -6.98
CA LYS A 140 -10.79 8.14 -8.15
C LYS A 140 -9.60 9.10 -8.11
N ILE A 141 -8.53 8.75 -8.82
CA ILE A 141 -7.31 9.56 -8.88
C ILE A 141 -7.18 10.23 -10.26
N THR A 142 -7.05 11.56 -10.26
CA THR A 142 -6.57 12.34 -11.40
C THR A 142 -5.13 12.78 -11.11
N PHE A 143 -4.16 12.31 -11.89
CA PHE A 143 -2.75 12.64 -11.69
C PHE A 143 -2.41 14.09 -12.05
N CYS A 144 -1.73 14.81 -11.17
CA CYS A 144 -0.96 16.00 -11.51
C CYS A 144 0.45 15.89 -10.91
N ARG A 145 1.45 16.42 -11.63
CA ARG A 145 2.89 16.19 -11.40
C ARG A 145 3.34 16.40 -9.93
N PRO A 146 4.39 15.67 -9.48
CA PRO A 146 5.09 16.00 -8.24
C PRO A 146 5.65 17.42 -8.28
N HIS A 147 5.42 18.18 -7.21
CA HIS A 147 5.89 19.56 -7.14
C HIS A 147 7.38 19.68 -6.78
N HIS A 148 8.04 18.64 -6.25
CA HIS A 148 9.48 18.66 -5.95
C HIS A 148 10.09 17.25 -6.09
N ALA A 149 10.71 16.97 -7.24
CA ALA A 149 11.63 15.84 -7.39
C ALA A 149 13.06 16.37 -7.26
N VAL A 150 13.77 16.02 -6.18
CA VAL A 150 15.23 16.23 -6.12
C VAL A 150 15.86 15.15 -6.99
N MET A 151 16.25 15.51 -8.21
CA MET A 151 17.01 14.62 -9.08
C MET A 151 18.47 14.58 -8.63
N SER A 152 18.88 13.51 -7.98
CA SER A 152 20.28 13.13 -7.89
C SER A 152 20.52 11.90 -8.77
N ARG A 153 21.34 12.07 -9.81
CA ARG A 153 21.94 11.00 -10.65
C ARG A 153 20.99 9.84 -11.02
N GLY A 154 19.87 10.17 -11.66
CA GLY A 154 19.03 9.20 -12.37
C GLY A 154 18.01 8.44 -11.52
N HIS A 155 18.06 8.49 -10.19
CA HIS A 155 17.05 7.91 -9.30
C HIS A 155 16.66 8.96 -8.25
N GLY A 156 15.56 9.67 -8.49
CA GLY A 156 14.95 10.57 -7.51
C GLY A 156 14.00 9.79 -6.62
N VAL A 157 14.26 9.76 -5.32
CA VAL A 157 13.25 9.36 -4.32
C VAL A 157 12.54 10.64 -3.88
N ALA A 158 11.29 10.80 -4.28
CA ALA A 158 10.42 11.88 -3.82
C ALA A 158 9.27 11.26 -3.02
N LYS A 159 8.99 11.78 -1.83
CA LYS A 159 7.71 11.53 -1.17
C LYS A 159 6.64 12.20 -2.01
N LEU A 160 5.72 11.43 -2.60
CA LEU A 160 4.67 11.98 -3.42
C LEU A 160 3.55 12.49 -2.51
N TYR A 161 3.59 13.78 -2.19
CA TYR A 161 2.40 14.45 -1.70
C TYR A 161 1.44 14.59 -2.88
N PHE A 162 0.39 13.76 -2.90
CA PHE A 162 -0.66 13.87 -3.90
C PHE A 162 -1.55 15.09 -3.60
N ASN A 163 -0.98 16.27 -3.85
CA ASN A 163 -1.66 17.55 -3.80
C ASN A 163 -1.86 18.03 -5.24
N CYS A 164 -2.98 18.70 -5.49
CA CYS A 164 -3.18 19.43 -6.74
C CYS A 164 -2.04 20.46 -6.89
N GLY A 165 -1.12 20.27 -7.84
CA GLY A 165 0.05 21.15 -8.03
C GLY A 165 -0.30 22.62 -8.32
N GLN A 166 -1.55 22.90 -8.73
CA GLN A 166 -2.00 24.25 -9.06
C GLN A 166 -2.95 24.86 -8.03
N CYS A 167 -3.62 24.04 -7.22
CA CYS A 167 -4.65 24.48 -6.26
C CYS A 167 -4.37 24.07 -4.82
N GLY A 168 -3.32 23.29 -4.56
CA GLY A 168 -2.88 22.90 -3.21
C GLY A 168 -3.82 21.93 -2.48
N ALA A 169 -4.96 21.55 -3.07
CA ALA A 169 -5.90 20.62 -2.46
C ALA A 169 -5.22 19.27 -2.20
N ALA A 170 -5.21 18.87 -0.92
CA ALA A 170 -4.69 17.58 -0.50
C ALA A 170 -5.68 16.46 -0.82
N LEU A 171 -5.15 15.27 -1.04
CA LEU A 171 -5.96 14.06 -1.10
C LEU A 171 -6.55 13.78 0.28
N SER A 172 -7.87 13.92 0.40
CA SER A 172 -8.65 13.36 1.50
C SER A 172 -9.37 12.11 0.97
N ASP A 173 -9.21 10.99 1.66
CA ASP A 173 -9.97 9.76 1.41
C ASP A 173 -9.91 9.23 -0.05
N GLY A 174 -8.76 9.36 -0.71
CA GLY A 174 -8.59 8.81 -2.06
C GLY A 174 -9.33 9.54 -3.18
N ALA A 175 -9.97 10.68 -2.89
CA ALA A 175 -10.65 11.51 -3.87
C ALA A 175 -10.03 12.91 -3.93
N PHE A 176 -9.69 13.37 -5.13
CA PHE A 176 -9.50 14.81 -5.34
C PHE A 176 -10.87 15.47 -5.38
N SER A 177 -11.20 16.27 -4.37
CA SER A 177 -12.34 17.19 -4.43
C SER A 177 -12.00 18.36 -5.37
N CYS A 178 -12.01 18.10 -6.67
CA CYS A 178 -12.01 19.16 -7.67
C CYS A 178 -13.41 19.21 -8.28
N ASP A 179 -14.14 20.30 -8.09
CA ASP A 179 -15.52 20.51 -8.59
C ASP A 179 -15.62 20.63 -10.12
N LYS A 180 -14.64 20.12 -10.89
CA LYS A 180 -14.51 20.37 -12.33
C LYS A 180 -14.20 19.12 -13.14
N THR A 181 -14.76 19.08 -14.34
CA THR A 181 -14.61 18.04 -15.37
C THR A 181 -13.14 17.83 -15.79
N PHE A 182 -12.80 16.58 -16.15
CA PHE A 182 -11.45 16.13 -16.51
C PHE A 182 -11.36 15.71 -17.99
N SER A 183 -10.19 15.87 -18.60
CA SER A 183 -9.86 15.44 -19.96
C SER A 183 -8.55 14.62 -19.98
N MET A 184 -8.49 13.61 -20.85
CA MET A 184 -7.33 12.73 -21.03
C MET A 184 -6.56 13.15 -22.28
N GLU A 185 -5.27 13.49 -22.13
CA GLU A 185 -4.47 13.99 -23.25
C GLU A 185 -3.55 12.89 -23.79
N GLU A 186 -3.80 12.45 -25.04
CA GLU A 186 -3.10 11.31 -25.65
C GLU A 186 -1.62 11.58 -25.96
N SER A 187 -1.27 12.84 -26.28
CA SER A 187 0.09 13.25 -26.65
C SER A 187 1.07 13.18 -25.47
N CYS A 188 0.61 13.49 -24.26
CA CYS A 188 1.41 13.47 -23.04
C CYS A 188 1.10 12.28 -22.12
N ARG A 189 0.05 11.50 -22.41
CA ARG A 189 -0.48 10.40 -21.58
C ARG A 189 -0.75 10.82 -20.13
N CYS A 190 -1.25 12.03 -19.94
CA CYS A 190 -1.58 12.61 -18.63
C CYS A 190 -3.09 12.87 -18.52
N LEU A 191 -3.65 12.72 -17.32
CA LEU A 191 -5.05 13.06 -17.01
C LEU A 191 -5.07 14.46 -16.38
N LEU A 192 -5.78 15.44 -16.94
CA LEU A 192 -5.75 16.83 -16.47
C LEU A 192 -7.16 17.32 -16.08
N CYS A 193 -7.25 18.17 -15.04
CA CYS A 193 -8.48 18.92 -14.74
C CYS A 193 -8.57 20.15 -15.66
N CYS A 194 -9.76 20.70 -15.90
CA CYS A 194 -9.94 21.82 -16.83
C CYS A 194 -9.11 23.07 -16.53
N THR A 195 -8.68 23.27 -15.28
CA THR A 195 -7.78 24.38 -14.89
C THR A 195 -6.33 24.07 -15.27
N CYS A 196 -5.91 22.81 -15.09
CA CYS A 196 -4.59 22.32 -15.49
C CYS A 196 -4.46 22.17 -17.00
N THR A 197 -5.53 21.78 -17.72
CA THR A 197 -5.57 21.73 -19.19
C THR A 197 -5.28 23.11 -19.77
N LYS A 198 -5.98 24.15 -19.31
CA LYS A 198 -5.75 25.54 -19.74
C LYS A 198 -4.34 26.03 -19.41
N TYR A 199 -3.79 25.65 -18.27
CA TYR A 199 -2.41 26.01 -17.92
C TYR A 199 -1.40 25.31 -18.83
N HIS A 200 -1.62 24.02 -19.12
CA HIS A 200 -0.77 23.24 -20.01
C HIS A 200 -0.79 23.79 -21.44
N GLU A 201 -1.97 24.08 -21.99
CA GLU A 201 -2.15 24.74 -23.30
C GLU A 201 -1.37 26.06 -23.36
N ASN A 202 -1.52 26.91 -22.35
CA ASN A 202 -0.86 28.21 -22.31
C ASN A 202 0.67 28.13 -22.17
N HIS A 203 1.18 27.13 -21.45
CA HIS A 203 2.60 27.04 -21.13
C HIS A 203 3.41 26.24 -22.15
N PHE A 204 2.80 25.20 -22.75
CA PHE A 204 3.48 24.31 -23.69
C PHE A 204 3.07 24.51 -25.15
N LYS A 205 2.06 25.36 -25.44
CA LYS A 205 1.60 25.72 -26.80
C LYS A 205 1.33 24.51 -27.71
N HIS A 206 0.85 23.42 -27.13
CA HIS A 206 0.33 22.30 -27.91
C HIS A 206 -1.13 22.61 -28.26
N ASP A 207 -1.44 22.67 -29.54
CA ASP A 207 -2.82 22.83 -30.02
C ASP A 207 -3.61 21.54 -29.71
N VAL A 208 -4.76 21.71 -29.05
CA VAL A 208 -5.71 20.65 -28.77
C VAL A 208 -6.75 20.65 -29.89
N TYR A 209 -6.46 19.90 -30.96
CA TYR A 209 -7.44 19.39 -31.91
C TYR A 209 -7.01 18.01 -32.41
#